data_AF-A0A1F7N6K6-F1
#
_entry.id   AF-A0A1F7N6K6-F1
#
_cell.length_a   1.000
_cell.length_b   1.000
_cell.length_c   1.000
_cell.angle_alpha   90.00
_cell.angle_beta   90.00
_cell.angle_gamma   90.00
#
_symmetry.space_group_name_H-M   'P 1'
#
loop_
_entity.id
_entity.type
_entity.pdbx_description
1 polymer ?
#
loop_
_entity_poly.entity_id
_entity_poly.type
_entity_poly.pdbx_seq_one_letter_code
_entity_poly.pdbx_strand_id
1 'polypeptide(L)'
;MRGLSSAPGGLDAGAGARRLVRGAAPALTGSIARAGCEHCLAARESVELKSLLAEAEREAIRWALRRAGASQAKAAQLLGIPRTTLRDRLAILFNEEPATTLTR
;
A
#
# COMPACT_ATOMS: atom_id res chain seq x y z
N MET A 1 -29.08 29.02 -57.87
CA MET A 1 -28.35 29.84 -56.87
C MET A 1 -29.40 30.53 -56.00
N ARG A 2 -29.31 30.41 -54.66
CA ARG A 2 -30.34 30.62 -53.61
C ARG A 2 -31.10 29.31 -53.28
N GLY A 3 -31.16 28.83 -52.04
CA GLY A 3 -30.60 29.31 -50.78
C GLY A 3 -30.61 28.19 -49.75
N LEU A 4 -29.60 28.19 -48.89
CA LEU A 4 -29.57 27.40 -47.65
C LEU A 4 -29.48 28.42 -46.52
N SER A 5 -30.63 28.64 -45.88
CA SER A 5 -30.75 29.38 -44.63
C SER A 5 -30.29 28.50 -43.47
N SER A 6 -29.33 29.03 -42.71
CA SER A 6 -29.30 29.16 -41.25
C SER A 6 -29.80 28.00 -40.36
N ALA A 7 -28.88 27.42 -39.57
CA ALA A 7 -28.92 27.48 -38.11
C ALA A 7 -27.67 26.80 -37.49
N PRO A 8 -26.95 27.43 -36.54
CA PRO A 8 -26.22 26.72 -35.50
C PRO A 8 -27.04 26.74 -34.21
N GLY A 9 -27.58 25.58 -33.83
CA GLY A 9 -28.20 25.36 -32.53
C GLY A 9 -27.48 24.21 -31.83
N GLY A 10 -27.12 24.40 -30.56
CA GLY A 10 -26.61 23.31 -29.73
C GLY A 10 -25.44 23.70 -28.84
N LEU A 11 -25.68 24.65 -27.93
CA LEU A 11 -24.89 24.78 -26.71
C LEU A 11 -25.32 23.61 -25.81
N ASP A 12 -24.48 22.60 -25.61
CA ASP A 12 -24.68 21.63 -24.53
C ASP A 12 -23.52 21.71 -23.54
N ALA A 13 -23.80 22.44 -22.47
CA ALA A 13 -22.97 22.58 -21.28
C ALA A 13 -23.11 21.33 -20.42
N GLY A 14 -22.34 20.28 -20.74
CA GLY A 14 -22.24 19.06 -19.94
C GLY A 14 -21.21 19.18 -18.81
N ALA A 15 -21.50 19.96 -17.78
CA ALA A 15 -20.75 19.98 -16.53
C ALA A 15 -20.95 18.66 -15.76
N GLY A 16 -20.15 17.64 -16.11
CA GLY A 16 -20.10 16.36 -15.42
C GLY A 16 -19.45 16.49 -14.05
N ALA A 17 -20.26 16.84 -13.05
CA ALA A 17 -19.89 16.81 -11.64
C ALA A 17 -19.34 15.42 -11.30
N ARG A 18 -18.03 15.36 -11.06
CA ARG A 18 -17.34 14.18 -10.53
C ARG A 18 -17.99 13.84 -9.19
N ARG A 19 -18.82 12.80 -9.19
CA ARG A 19 -19.35 12.14 -8.00
C ARG A 19 -18.15 11.70 -7.16
N LEU A 20 -17.83 12.46 -6.12
CA LEU A 20 -16.97 12.02 -5.04
C LEU A 20 -17.68 10.84 -4.39
N VAL A 21 -17.30 9.63 -4.82
CA VAL A 21 -17.65 8.42 -4.11
C VAL A 21 -17.13 8.62 -2.69
N ARG A 22 -18.06 8.75 -1.73
CA ARG A 22 -17.78 8.67 -0.31
C ARG A 22 -17.00 7.37 -0.10
N GLY A 23 -15.68 7.48 0.05
CA GLY A 23 -14.87 6.38 0.51
C GLY A 23 -15.34 6.03 1.90
N ALA A 24 -16.10 4.93 2.01
CA ALA A 24 -16.22 4.23 3.27
C ALA A 24 -14.79 3.85 3.64
N ALA A 25 -14.21 4.56 4.61
CA ALA A 25 -12.96 4.14 5.22
C ALA A 25 -13.15 2.67 5.60
N PRO A 26 -12.33 1.74 5.11
CA PRO A 26 -12.42 0.37 5.60
C PRO A 26 -12.19 0.47 7.09
N ALA A 27 -13.24 0.13 7.85
CA ALA A 27 -13.14 -0.04 9.28
C ALA A 27 -11.90 -0.90 9.52
N LEU A 28 -11.00 -0.43 10.38
CA LEU A 28 -9.86 -1.19 10.86
C LEU A 28 -10.39 -2.37 11.69
N THR A 29 -11.03 -3.34 11.05
CA THR A 29 -11.41 -4.62 11.64
C THR A 29 -10.18 -5.52 11.63
N GLY A 30 -9.15 -5.05 12.33
CA GLY A 30 -8.07 -5.85 12.85
C GLY A 30 -8.19 -5.73 14.35
N SER A 31 -8.76 -6.75 14.98
CA SER A 31 -8.62 -6.98 16.41
C SER A 31 -7.12 -6.99 16.73
N ILE A 32 -6.58 -5.84 17.16
CA ILE A 32 -5.33 -5.80 17.90
C ILE A 32 -5.61 -6.62 19.16
N ALA A 33 -5.14 -7.86 19.16
CA ALA A 33 -5.16 -8.69 20.34
C ALA A 33 -4.65 -7.85 21.51
N ARG A 34 -5.35 -7.90 22.64
CA ARG A 34 -5.01 -7.16 23.88
C ARG A 34 -3.61 -7.47 24.43
N ALA A 35 -2.83 -8.35 23.79
CA ALA A 35 -1.39 -8.48 23.97
C ALA A 35 -0.68 -7.69 22.87
N GLY A 36 -0.43 -6.41 23.09
CA GLY A 36 0.36 -5.59 22.17
C GLY A 36 1.83 -6.01 22.12
N CYS A 37 2.66 -5.24 21.41
CA CYS A 37 4.10 -5.49 21.30
C CYS A 37 4.83 -5.56 22.65
N GLU A 38 4.25 -4.98 23.71
CA GLU A 38 4.75 -5.02 25.09
C GLU A 38 5.02 -6.47 25.55
N HIS A 39 4.13 -7.40 25.25
CA HIS A 39 4.29 -8.80 25.65
C HIS A 39 5.45 -9.49 24.91
N CYS A 40 5.64 -9.18 23.62
CA CYS A 40 6.73 -9.74 22.81
C CYS A 40 8.10 -9.17 23.18
N LEU A 41 8.14 -7.95 23.70
CA LEU A 41 9.37 -7.27 24.10
C LEU A 41 9.76 -7.55 25.55
N ALA A 42 8.79 -7.78 26.45
CA ALA A 42 9.02 -8.02 27.87
C ALA A 42 9.92 -9.23 28.19
N ALA A 43 10.02 -10.21 27.27
CA ALA A 43 10.87 -11.38 27.43
C ALA A 43 12.33 -11.18 26.94
N ARG A 44 12.69 -9.98 26.44
CA ARG A 44 14.00 -9.72 25.81
C ARG A 44 14.82 -8.76 26.67
N GLU A 45 16.07 -9.10 26.91
CA GLU A 45 17.02 -8.23 27.62
C GLU A 45 17.48 -7.03 26.75
N SER A 46 17.54 -7.21 25.44
CA SER A 46 17.86 -6.15 24.47
C SER A 46 17.26 -6.45 23.09
N VAL A 47 17.13 -5.42 22.24
CA VAL A 47 16.59 -5.53 20.88
C VAL A 47 17.38 -4.63 19.92
N GLU A 48 17.79 -5.18 18.78
CA GLU A 48 18.29 -4.38 17.66
C GLU A 48 17.11 -3.85 16.83
N LEU A 49 16.89 -2.55 16.91
CA LEU A 49 15.69 -1.91 16.36
C LEU A 49 15.58 -2.07 14.85
N LYS A 50 16.69 -1.96 14.10
CA LYS A 50 16.64 -2.02 12.63
C LYS A 50 16.17 -3.40 12.15
N SER A 51 16.67 -4.45 12.78
CA SER A 51 16.32 -5.85 12.48
C SER A 51 14.87 -6.13 12.83
N LEU A 52 14.40 -5.67 14.00
CA LEU A 52 13.00 -5.84 14.39
C LEU A 52 12.05 -5.15 13.39
N LEU A 53 12.35 -3.91 13.03
CA LEU A 53 11.53 -3.17 12.06
C LEU A 53 11.57 -3.82 10.68
N ALA A 54 12.73 -4.29 10.22
CA ALA A 54 12.85 -4.99 8.94
C ALA A 54 12.05 -6.31 8.92
N GLU A 55 12.01 -7.04 10.03
CA GLU A 55 11.22 -8.27 10.14
C GLU A 55 9.71 -7.99 10.14
N ALA A 56 9.26 -7.02 10.94
CA ALA A 56 7.88 -6.56 10.93
C ALA A 56 7.45 -6.06 9.53
N GLU A 57 8.33 -5.32 8.85
CA GLU A 57 8.10 -4.84 7.49
C GLU A 57 7.99 -5.99 6.48
N ARG A 58 8.88 -6.99 6.55
CA ARG A 58 8.79 -8.21 5.73
C ARG A 58 7.49 -8.97 5.96
N GLU A 59 7.04 -9.10 7.20
CA GLU A 59 5.77 -9.76 7.54
C GLU A 59 4.56 -9.03 6.95
N ALA A 60 4.51 -7.71 7.13
CA ALA A 60 3.45 -6.88 6.57
C ALA A 60 3.40 -6.99 5.03
N ILE A 61 4.56 -6.91 4.36
CA ILE A 61 4.65 -7.05 2.90
C ILE A 61 4.20 -8.44 2.44
N ARG A 62 4.65 -9.50 3.10
CA ARG A 62 4.23 -10.88 2.78
C ARG A 62 2.73 -11.07 2.97
N TRP A 63 2.17 -10.55 4.07
CA TRP A 63 0.73 -10.57 4.32
C TRP A 63 -0.04 -9.86 3.19
N ALA A 64 0.38 -8.65 2.81
CA ALA A 64 -0.28 -7.87 1.77
C ALA A 64 -0.20 -8.55 0.40
N LEU A 65 0.95 -9.10 0.03
CA LEU A 65 1.13 -9.82 -1.24
C LEU A 65 0.26 -11.08 -1.33
N ARG A 66 0.19 -11.88 -0.26
CA ARG A 66 -0.71 -13.05 -0.20
C ARG A 66 -2.17 -12.63 -0.39
N ARG A 67 -2.61 -11.59 0.31
CA ARG A 67 -4.00 -11.10 0.25
C ARG A 67 -4.33 -10.40 -1.08
N ALA A 68 -3.32 -9.87 -1.76
CA ALA A 68 -3.43 -9.23 -3.06
C ALA A 68 -3.32 -10.21 -4.25
N GLY A 69 -3.05 -11.49 -4.03
CA GLY A 69 -2.78 -12.45 -5.11
C GLY A 69 -1.54 -12.06 -5.93
N ALA A 70 -0.45 -11.69 -5.23
CA ALA A 70 0.82 -11.21 -5.80
C ALA A 70 0.76 -9.87 -6.57
N SER A 71 -0.39 -9.19 -6.62
CA SER A 71 -0.47 -7.84 -7.22
C SER A 71 0.18 -6.78 -6.33
N GLN A 72 1.32 -6.24 -6.75
CA GLN A 72 2.03 -5.17 -6.01
C GLN A 72 1.19 -3.89 -5.87
N ALA A 73 0.41 -3.52 -6.88
CA ALA A 73 -0.44 -2.32 -6.79
C ALA A 73 -1.49 -2.47 -5.68
N LYS A 74 -2.14 -3.63 -5.60
CA LYS A 74 -3.13 -3.92 -4.57
C LYS A 74 -2.49 -4.13 -3.20
N ALA A 75 -1.31 -4.74 -3.13
CA ALA A 75 -0.55 -4.86 -1.88
C ALA A 75 -0.15 -3.49 -1.32
N ALA A 76 0.32 -2.56 -2.17
CA ALA A 76 0.65 -1.20 -1.77
C ALA A 76 -0.58 -0.43 -1.23
N GLN A 77 -1.73 -0.61 -1.87
CA GLN A 77 -3.01 -0.07 -1.38
C GLN A 77 -3.38 -0.64 0.00
N LEU A 78 -3.24 -1.96 0.20
CA LEU A 78 -3.51 -2.61 1.49
C LEU A 78 -2.59 -2.12 2.61
N LEU A 79 -1.34 -1.78 2.26
CA LEU A 79 -0.35 -1.24 3.19
C LEU A 79 -0.45 0.28 3.39
N GLY A 80 -1.26 0.99 2.58
CA GLY A 80 -1.38 2.44 2.66
C GLY A 80 -0.13 3.20 2.20
N ILE A 81 0.70 2.60 1.32
CA ILE A 81 1.94 3.22 0.81
C ILE A 81 1.92 3.35 -0.72
N PRO A 82 2.72 4.27 -1.31
CA PRO A 82 2.90 4.32 -2.75
C PRO A 82 3.49 3.01 -3.30
N ARG A 83 3.10 2.65 -4.53
CA ARG A 83 3.64 1.44 -5.20
C ARG A 83 5.15 1.51 -5.40
N THR A 84 5.68 2.69 -5.70
CA THR A 84 7.13 2.92 -5.83
C THR A 84 7.84 2.58 -4.53
N THR A 85 7.33 3.08 -3.40
CA THR A 85 7.82 2.74 -2.06
C THR A 85 7.81 1.24 -1.81
N LEU A 86 6.70 0.54 -2.10
CA LEU A 86 6.66 -0.92 -1.95
C LEU A 86 7.72 -1.63 -2.81
N ARG A 87 7.91 -1.18 -4.05
CA ARG A 87 8.90 -1.76 -4.95
C ARG A 87 10.32 -1.59 -4.41
N ASP A 88 10.65 -0.43 -3.89
CA ASP A 88 11.96 -0.15 -3.32
C ASP A 88 12.20 -0.98 -2.05
N ARG A 89 11.17 -1.13 -1.21
CA ARG A 89 11.22 -2.01 -0.03
C ARG A 89 11.41 -3.48 -0.39
N LEU A 90 10.79 -3.95 -1.47
CA LEU A 90 10.99 -5.33 -1.94
C LEU A 90 12.45 -5.57 -2.36
N ALA A 91 13.07 -4.61 -3.05
CA ALA A 91 14.47 -4.71 -3.43
C ALA A 91 15.39 -4.72 -2.20
N ILE A 92 15.15 -3.84 -1.22
CA ILE A 92 16.01 -3.75 -0.03
C ILE A 92 15.84 -4.97 0.89
N LEU A 93 14.60 -5.44 1.12
CA LEU A 93 14.34 -6.42 2.17
C LEU A 93 14.41 -7.88 1.73
N PHE A 94 14.31 -8.15 0.43
CA PHE A 94 14.22 -9.51 -0.12
C PHE A 94 15.32 -9.82 -1.14
N ASN A 95 16.19 -8.87 -1.47
CA ASN A 95 17.29 -9.04 -2.42
C ASN A 95 18.68 -9.05 -1.75
N GLU A 96 18.72 -9.10 -0.41
CA GLU A 96 19.94 -9.29 0.37
C GLU A 96 20.26 -10.79 0.42
N GLU A 97 21.32 -11.22 -0.27
CA GLU A 97 22.07 -12.42 0.16
C GLU A 97 22.47 -12.20 1.63
N PRO A 98 22.36 -13.20 2.52
CA PRO A 98 22.76 -13.02 3.90
C PRO A 98 24.24 -12.63 3.91
N ALA A 99 24.53 -11.45 4.46
CA ALA A 99 25.87 -11.10 4.94
C ALA A 99 26.23 -12.02 6.12
N THR A 100 26.40 -13.31 5.88
CA THR A 100 27.28 -14.16 6.70
C THR A 100 28.69 -13.98 6.16
N THR A 101 29.20 -12.78 6.39
CA THR A 101 30.63 -12.47 6.30
C THR A 101 31.31 -13.28 7.40
N LEU A 102 31.90 -14.40 7.01
CA LEU A 102 33.24 -14.83 7.40
C LEU A 102 33.74 -14.27 8.75
N THR A 103 33.46 -14.97 9.86
CA THR A 103 34.31 -14.92 11.05
C THR A 103 35.21 -16.14 11.04
N ARG A 104 36.49 -15.84 10.81
CA ARG A 104 37.66 -16.73 10.77
C ARG A 104 37.98 -17.33 12.13
#